data_AF-A0A2S9J0G4-F1
#
_entry.id   AF-A0A2S9J0G4-F1
#
_cell.length_a   1.000
_cell.length_b   1.000
_cell.length_c   1.000
_cell.angle_alpha   90.00
_cell.angle_beta   90.00
_cell.angle_gamma   90.00
#
_symmetry.space_group_name_H-M   'P 1'
#
loop_
_entity.id
_entity.type
_entity.pdbx_description
1 polymer ?
#
loop_
_entity_poly.entity_id
_entity_poly.type
_entity_poly.pdbx_seq_one_letter_code
_entity_poly.pdbx_strand_id
1 'polypeptide(L)'
;MKNNKAMTYVLLALVIGIWGYVVYTILVKVSGDDGNMPTLAVRPVVESDLSYYRWKDSLEYDTLYHSPFSAEDQLVELVTEEPVSDGEYQVYQEPYDPLAYAPAMDVQYLGYIENESQKQRIALIQINGRQYYMHPKEQIDGVTLVNVNPTDIEIKTDYQTLTITKQ
;
A
#
# COMPACT_ATOMS: atom_id res chain seq x y z
N MET A 1 -18.81 -53.18 -40.38
CA MET A 1 -18.92 -51.71 -40.22
C MET A 1 -19.94 -51.44 -39.13
N LYS A 2 -19.47 -51.27 -37.89
CA LYS A 2 -20.28 -51.44 -36.67
C LYS A 2 -20.78 -50.09 -36.15
N ASN A 3 -22.05 -49.78 -36.37
CA ASN A 3 -22.96 -49.05 -35.47
C ASN A 3 -22.53 -47.66 -34.93
N ASN A 4 -21.78 -46.84 -35.66
CA ASN A 4 -21.38 -45.49 -35.21
C ASN A 4 -22.57 -44.55 -34.89
N LYS A 5 -23.77 -44.87 -35.39
CA LYS A 5 -25.00 -44.12 -35.10
C LYS A 5 -25.30 -44.07 -33.59
N ALA A 6 -25.07 -45.16 -32.86
CA ALA A 6 -25.31 -45.22 -31.42
C ALA A 6 -24.39 -44.25 -30.65
N MET A 7 -23.12 -44.16 -31.04
CA MET A 7 -22.16 -43.22 -30.46
C MET A 7 -22.58 -41.76 -30.70
N THR A 8 -23.07 -41.44 -31.91
CA THR A 8 -23.58 -40.11 -32.23
C THR A 8 -24.81 -39.74 -31.39
N TYR A 9 -25.75 -40.67 -31.18
CA TYR A 9 -26.93 -40.42 -30.33
C TYR A 9 -26.56 -40.24 -28.86
N VAL A 10 -25.60 -41.01 -28.34
CA VAL A 10 -25.09 -40.83 -26.97
C VAL A 10 -24.40 -39.47 -26.81
N LEU A 11 -23.56 -39.09 -27.77
CA LEU A 11 -22.89 -37.79 -27.77
C LEU A 11 -23.92 -36.64 -27.82
N LEU A 12 -24.96 -36.78 -28.67
CA LEU A 12 -26.00 -35.78 -28.81
C LEU A 12 -26.83 -35.62 -27.53
N ALA A 13 -27.19 -36.72 -26.87
CA ALA A 13 -27.88 -36.70 -25.58
C ALA A 13 -27.05 -36.02 -24.48
N LEU A 14 -25.74 -36.28 -24.45
CA LEU A 14 -24.82 -35.66 -23.51
C LEU A 14 -24.69 -34.15 -23.74
N VAL A 15 -24.58 -33.73 -25.00
CA VAL A 15 -24.53 -32.30 -25.37
C VAL A 15 -25.82 -31.58 -24.94
N ILE A 16 -26.99 -32.16 -25.21
CA ILE A 16 -28.28 -31.59 -24.77
C ILE A 16 -28.36 -31.55 -23.24
N GLY A 17 -27.85 -32.56 -22.54
CA GLY A 17 -27.81 -32.58 -21.07
C GLY A 17 -26.96 -31.45 -20.49
N ILE A 18 -25.76 -31.22 -21.03
CA ILE A 18 -24.87 -30.12 -20.59
C ILE A 18 -25.52 -28.77 -20.87
N TRP A 19 -26.01 -28.54 -22.09
CA TRP A 19 -26.64 -27.27 -22.43
C TRP A 19 -27.95 -27.03 -21.69
N GLY A 20 -28.76 -28.07 -21.47
CA GLY A 20 -29.96 -28.00 -20.65
C GLY A 20 -29.64 -27.60 -19.21
N TYR A 21 -28.57 -28.16 -18.63
CA TYR A 21 -28.10 -27.78 -17.29
C TYR A 21 -27.61 -26.32 -17.23
N VAL A 22 -26.87 -25.86 -18.24
CA VAL A 22 -26.39 -24.47 -18.34
C VAL A 22 -27.57 -23.49 -18.42
N VAL A 23 -28.57 -23.78 -19.27
CA VAL A 23 -29.76 -22.93 -19.38
C VAL A 23 -30.57 -22.95 -18.09
N TYR A 24 -30.75 -24.12 -17.47
CA TYR A 24 -31.44 -24.24 -16.19
C TYR A 24 -30.75 -23.43 -15.08
N THR A 25 -29.42 -23.50 -14.95
CA THR A 25 -28.72 -22.72 -13.92
C THR A 25 -28.84 -21.21 -14.14
N ILE A 26 -28.84 -20.75 -15.40
CA ILE A 26 -29.04 -19.33 -15.71
C ILE A 26 -30.46 -18.91 -15.32
N LEU A 27 -31.49 -19.66 -15.70
CA LEU A 27 -32.88 -19.32 -15.36
C LEU A 27 -33.11 -19.33 -13.84
N VAL A 28 -32.56 -20.28 -13.10
CA VAL A 28 -32.67 -20.33 -11.63
C VAL A 28 -31.92 -19.16 -10.98
N LYS A 29 -30.72 -18.82 -11.45
CA LYS A 29 -29.96 -17.69 -10.91
C LYS A 29 -30.57 -16.34 -11.25
N VAL A 30 -31.19 -16.20 -12.42
CA VAL A 30 -31.85 -14.97 -12.86
C VAL A 30 -33.23 -14.80 -12.23
N SER A 31 -33.97 -15.88 -12.01
CA SER A 31 -35.32 -15.82 -11.41
C SER A 31 -35.30 -15.92 -9.89
N GLY A 32 -34.15 -16.25 -9.30
CA GLY A 32 -33.98 -16.52 -7.86
C GLY A 32 -33.25 -15.42 -7.09
N ASP A 33 -33.11 -14.21 -7.65
CA ASP A 33 -32.42 -13.11 -6.98
C ASP A 33 -33.15 -11.77 -7.14
N ASP A 34 -34.28 -11.65 -6.43
CA ASP A 34 -34.87 -10.36 -6.08
C ASP A 34 -34.17 -9.74 -4.84
N GLY A 35 -33.04 -10.30 -4.37
CA GLY A 35 -32.39 -9.93 -3.11
C GLY A 35 -31.12 -9.10 -3.26
N ASN A 36 -30.37 -9.27 -4.34
CA ASN A 36 -28.99 -8.78 -4.40
C ASN A 36 -28.60 -8.14 -5.73
N MET A 37 -29.48 -7.34 -6.33
CA MET A 37 -29.02 -6.33 -7.29
C MET A 37 -28.03 -5.40 -6.60
N PRO A 38 -26.77 -5.28 -7.07
CA PRO A 38 -25.82 -4.35 -6.49
C PRO A 38 -26.34 -2.93 -6.78
N THR A 39 -26.94 -2.30 -5.77
CA THR A 39 -27.24 -0.87 -5.83
C THR A 39 -25.91 -0.15 -5.96
N LEU A 40 -25.72 0.59 -7.06
CA LEU A 40 -24.59 1.48 -7.22
C LEU A 40 -24.58 2.46 -6.05
N ALA A 41 -23.65 2.26 -5.12
CA ALA A 41 -23.42 3.17 -4.01
C ALA A 41 -22.84 4.47 -4.58
N VAL A 42 -23.71 5.41 -4.93
CA VAL A 42 -23.32 6.78 -5.27
C VAL A 42 -22.80 7.40 -3.98
N ARG A 43 -21.47 7.52 -3.87
CA ARG A 43 -20.86 8.30 -2.79
C ARG A 43 -21.28 9.75 -2.98
N PRO A 44 -21.89 10.42 -1.99
CA PRO A 44 -22.12 11.85 -2.09
C PRO A 44 -20.76 12.53 -2.21
N VAL A 45 -20.58 13.32 -3.27
CA VAL A 45 -19.44 14.23 -3.38
C VAL A 45 -19.63 15.27 -2.29
N VAL A 46 -18.91 15.11 -1.18
CA VAL A 46 -18.79 16.15 -0.17
C VAL A 46 -17.94 17.25 -0.80
N GLU A 47 -18.56 18.39 -1.15
CA GLU A 47 -17.81 19.58 -1.50
C GLU A 47 -16.91 19.93 -0.31
N SER A 48 -15.60 19.79 -0.49
CA SER A 48 -14.63 20.18 0.54
C SER A 48 -14.66 21.69 0.67
N ASP A 49 -15.05 22.19 1.84
CA ASP A 49 -14.99 23.62 2.15
C ASP A 49 -13.50 24.04 2.22
N LEU A 50 -13.04 24.70 1.15
CA LEU A 50 -11.67 25.21 1.04
C LEU A 50 -11.49 26.53 1.79
N SER A 51 -12.52 27.05 2.49
CA SER A 51 -12.46 28.32 3.22
C SER A 51 -11.43 28.32 4.37
N TYR A 52 -11.03 27.14 4.84
CA TYR A 52 -9.99 26.97 5.86
C TYR A 52 -8.56 27.20 5.33
N TYR A 53 -8.32 27.13 4.02
CA TYR A 53 -6.98 27.34 3.45
C TYR A 53 -6.73 28.84 3.22
N ARG A 54 -5.92 29.45 4.11
CA ARG A 54 -5.31 30.77 3.84
C ARG A 54 -4.06 30.59 2.99
N TRP A 55 -4.03 31.26 1.83
CA TRP A 55 -2.82 31.42 1.04
C TRP A 55 -1.76 32.14 1.89
N LYS A 56 -0.56 31.56 1.98
CA LYS A 56 0.56 32.16 2.72
C LYS A 56 1.23 33.19 1.80
N ASP A 57 0.78 34.45 1.88
CA ASP A 57 1.30 35.56 1.06
C ASP A 57 2.68 36.07 1.48
N SER A 58 3.32 35.45 2.47
CA SER A 58 4.66 35.83 2.93
C SER A 58 5.50 34.58 3.17
N LEU A 59 6.22 34.15 2.15
CA LEU A 59 7.48 33.48 2.36
C LEU A 59 8.43 34.58 2.86
N GLU A 60 8.66 34.62 4.18
CA GLU A 60 9.78 35.38 4.73
C GLU A 60 11.03 34.79 4.09
N TYR A 61 11.62 35.52 3.14
CA TYR A 61 12.95 35.20 2.64
C TYR A 61 13.87 35.31 3.84
N ASP A 62 14.36 34.16 4.30
CA ASP A 62 15.45 34.11 5.26
C ASP A 62 16.65 34.82 4.64
N THR A 63 16.91 36.05 5.09
CA THR A 63 17.98 36.93 4.56
C THR A 63 19.37 36.48 4.99
N LEU A 64 19.54 35.24 5.45
CA LEU A 64 20.84 34.64 5.72
C LEU A 64 21.59 34.21 4.44
N TYR A 65 21.46 34.98 3.36
CA TYR A 65 22.36 34.86 2.22
C TYR A 65 23.71 35.50 2.59
N HIS A 66 24.53 34.78 3.36
CA HIS A 66 25.94 35.14 3.55
C HIS A 66 26.67 34.96 2.23
N SER A 67 27.16 36.08 1.68
CA SER A 67 27.99 36.07 0.48
C SER A 67 29.32 35.34 0.79
N PRO A 68 29.69 34.30 0.05
CA PRO A 68 30.97 33.58 0.27
C PRO A 68 32.22 34.40 -0.12
N PHE A 69 32.06 35.68 -0.48
CA PHE A 69 33.13 36.56 -0.95
C PHE A 69 33.36 37.81 -0.07
N SER A 70 32.72 37.91 1.10
CA SER A 70 33.04 38.98 2.05
C SER A 70 34.40 38.70 2.69
N ALA A 71 35.44 39.36 2.17
CA ALA A 71 36.83 39.22 2.57
C ALA A 71 37.15 39.80 3.97
N GLU A 72 36.16 39.95 4.85
CA GLU A 72 36.33 40.53 6.19
C GLU A 72 36.54 39.47 7.28
N ASP A 73 36.29 38.18 7.00
CA ASP A 73 36.53 37.07 7.94
C ASP A 73 37.93 36.44 7.83
N GLN A 74 38.82 36.95 6.97
CA GLN A 74 40.16 36.39 6.77
C GLN A 74 41.20 36.80 7.82
N LEU A 75 40.81 37.52 8.88
CA LEU A 75 41.72 37.90 9.98
C LEU A 75 41.36 37.22 11.31
N VAL A 76 40.90 35.97 11.27
CA VAL A 76 40.99 35.10 12.44
C VAL A 76 42.45 34.64 12.55
N GLU A 77 43.19 35.42 13.33
CA GLU A 77 44.29 35.03 14.21
C GLU A 77 44.89 33.65 13.87
N LEU A 78 46.05 33.65 13.21
CA LEU A 78 46.94 32.51 13.11
C LEU A 78 47.39 32.14 14.53
N VAL A 79 46.56 31.35 15.22
CA VAL A 79 46.96 30.61 16.39
C VAL A 79 48.06 29.67 15.91
N THR A 80 49.28 29.97 16.36
CA THR A 80 50.43 29.09 16.27
C THR A 80 50.04 27.76 16.92
N GLU A 81 49.60 26.80 16.11
CA GLU A 81 49.50 25.40 16.54
C GLU A 81 50.92 24.83 16.54
N GLU A 82 51.39 24.45 17.73
CA GLU A 82 52.57 23.60 17.89
C GLU A 82 52.40 22.32 17.06
N PRO A 83 53.48 21.71 16.53
CA PRO A 83 53.37 20.52 15.68
C PRO A 83 52.80 19.35 16.49
N VAL A 84 51.49 19.14 16.34
CA VAL A 84 50.79 17.98 16.88
C VAL A 84 51.27 16.79 16.06
N SER A 85 51.95 15.88 16.77
CA SER A 85 52.30 14.51 16.40
C SER A 85 51.44 13.94 15.27
N ASP A 86 52.08 13.30 14.28
CA ASP A 86 51.47 12.45 13.25
C ASP A 86 50.55 11.39 13.90
N GLY A 87 49.33 11.80 14.23
CA GLY A 87 48.25 10.93 14.62
C GLY A 87 47.49 10.59 13.35
N GLU A 88 47.49 9.31 13.00
CA GLU A 88 46.65 8.80 11.92
C GLU A 88 45.21 9.31 12.10
N TYR A 89 44.73 10.11 11.13
CA TYR A 89 43.34 10.51 11.08
C TYR A 89 42.49 9.23 10.97
N GLN A 90 41.89 8.81 12.08
CA GLN A 90 40.88 7.78 12.08
C GLN A 90 39.67 8.34 11.31
N VAL A 91 39.56 7.95 10.04
CA VAL A 91 38.36 8.20 9.24
C VAL A 91 37.25 7.37 9.88
N TYR A 92 36.45 8.01 10.74
CA TYR A 92 35.21 7.43 11.22
C TYR A 92 34.30 7.28 10.01
N GLN A 93 34.20 6.05 9.48
CA GLN A 93 33.15 5.69 8.55
C GLN A 93 31.84 5.80 9.33
N GLU A 94 31.01 6.79 8.99
CA GLU A 94 29.65 6.81 9.47
C GLU A 94 28.99 5.48 9.11
N PRO A 95 28.35 4.78 10.07
CA PRO A 95 27.59 3.59 9.77
C PRO A 95 26.54 3.94 8.72
N TYR A 96 26.70 3.40 7.51
CA TYR A 96 25.70 3.54 6.46
C TYR A 96 24.43 2.81 6.93
N ASP A 97 23.43 3.59 7.36
CA ASP A 97 22.10 3.07 7.65
C ASP A 97 21.26 3.09 6.36
N PRO A 98 21.04 1.94 5.71
CA PRO A 98 20.19 1.86 4.52
C PRO A 98 18.74 2.28 4.81
N LEU A 99 18.32 2.36 6.08
CA LEU A 99 16.97 2.77 6.48
C LEU A 99 16.74 4.28 6.39
N ALA A 100 17.81 5.10 6.39
CA ALA A 100 17.70 6.56 6.36
C ALA A 100 17.13 7.10 5.03
N TYR A 101 17.18 6.30 3.96
CA TYR A 101 16.82 6.73 2.60
C TYR A 101 15.61 6.01 2.01
N ALA A 102 14.91 5.17 2.77
CA ALA A 102 13.68 4.55 2.29
C ALA A 102 12.57 5.61 2.16
N PRO A 103 11.81 5.64 1.04
CA PRO A 103 10.68 6.55 0.92
C PRO A 103 9.68 6.26 2.03
N ALA A 104 9.34 7.28 2.82
CA ALA A 104 8.35 7.17 3.89
C ALA A 104 6.97 6.89 3.28
N MET A 105 6.51 5.65 3.40
CA MET A 105 5.16 5.25 2.98
C MET A 105 4.20 5.46 4.15
N ASP A 106 3.12 6.19 3.92
CA ASP A 106 2.07 6.40 4.92
C ASP A 106 1.12 5.19 4.94
N VAL A 107 1.34 4.30 5.92
CA VAL A 107 0.52 3.10 6.13
C VAL A 107 -0.06 3.12 7.53
N GLN A 108 -1.38 3.05 7.64
CA GLN A 108 -2.11 3.02 8.90
C GLN A 108 -2.95 1.75 9.00
N TYR A 109 -2.87 1.08 10.16
CA TYR A 109 -3.69 -0.09 10.46
C TYR A 109 -4.99 0.32 11.16
N LEU A 110 -6.13 0.07 10.51
CA LEU A 110 -7.45 0.45 11.03
C LEU A 110 -8.11 -0.68 11.83
N GLY A 111 -7.84 -1.94 11.48
CA GLY A 111 -8.36 -3.12 12.18
C GLY A 111 -8.54 -4.33 11.27
N TYR A 112 -9.26 -5.34 11.74
CA TYR A 112 -9.49 -6.57 10.98
C TYR A 112 -10.96 -7.01 11.02
N ILE A 113 -11.36 -7.76 10.00
CA ILE A 113 -12.62 -8.49 9.93
C ILE A 113 -12.29 -9.97 9.92
N GLU A 114 -12.90 -10.75 10.80
CA GLU A 114 -12.72 -12.20 10.85
C GLU A 114 -13.99 -12.90 10.38
N ASN A 115 -13.86 -13.81 9.42
CA ASN A 115 -14.96 -14.67 9.01
C ASN A 115 -14.97 -15.94 9.87
N GLU A 116 -15.95 -16.08 10.77
CA GLU A 116 -16.08 -17.22 11.68
C GLU A 116 -16.17 -18.57 10.95
N SER A 117 -16.72 -18.59 9.73
CA SER A 117 -16.89 -19.82 8.94
C SER A 117 -15.59 -20.31 8.31
N GLN A 118 -14.67 -19.40 7.93
CA GLN A 118 -13.45 -19.75 7.20
C GLN A 118 -12.17 -19.51 8.01
N LYS A 119 -12.28 -18.92 9.22
CA LYS A 119 -11.15 -18.48 10.06
C LYS A 119 -10.15 -17.61 9.30
N GLN A 120 -10.64 -16.90 8.28
CA GLN A 120 -9.85 -15.98 7.48
C GLN A 120 -10.04 -14.57 8.02
N ARG A 121 -8.92 -13.88 8.24
CA ARG A 121 -8.88 -12.50 8.69
C ARG A 121 -8.54 -11.60 7.52
N ILE A 122 -9.29 -10.53 7.34
CA ILE A 122 -9.09 -9.50 6.34
C ILE A 122 -8.66 -8.24 7.11
N ALA A 123 -7.53 -7.66 6.77
CA ALA A 123 -7.09 -6.41 7.38
C ALA A 123 -7.70 -5.21 6.64
N LEU A 124 -8.10 -4.19 7.40
CA LEU A 124 -8.41 -2.85 6.92
C LEU A 124 -7.16 -2.00 7.10
N ILE A 125 -6.58 -1.58 5.97
CA ILE A 125 -5.33 -0.84 5.94
C ILE A 125 -5.56 0.43 5.11
N GLN A 126 -5.02 1.55 5.57
CA GLN A 126 -4.98 2.78 4.79
C GLN A 126 -3.56 2.98 4.26
N ILE A 127 -3.41 3.07 2.95
CA ILE A 127 -2.13 3.32 2.27
C ILE A 127 -2.29 4.62 1.50
N ASN A 128 -1.43 5.61 1.78
CA ASN A 128 -1.45 6.94 1.13
C ASN A 128 -2.86 7.59 1.14
N GLY A 129 -3.58 7.50 2.26
CA GLY A 129 -4.93 8.06 2.41
C GLY A 129 -6.07 7.25 1.78
N ARG A 130 -5.80 6.10 1.15
CA ARG A 130 -6.82 5.21 0.56
C ARG A 130 -6.99 3.95 1.39
N GLN A 131 -8.24 3.59 1.67
CA GLN A 131 -8.58 2.40 2.44
C GLN A 131 -8.68 1.17 1.55
N TYR A 132 -8.05 0.09 2.00
CA TYR A 132 -8.01 -1.20 1.33
C TYR A 132 -8.40 -2.32 2.29
N TYR A 133 -9.05 -3.34 1.72
CA TYR A 133 -9.28 -4.62 2.37
C TYR A 133 -8.23 -5.59 1.81
N MET A 134 -7.38 -6.12 2.67
CA MET A 134 -6.28 -6.98 2.25
C MET A 134 -6.37 -8.33 2.94
N HIS A 135 -6.25 -9.39 2.14
CA HIS A 135 -6.06 -10.74 2.63
C HIS A 135 -4.58 -10.99 3.01
N PRO A 136 -4.30 -11.91 3.94
CA PRO A 136 -2.94 -12.33 4.21
C PRO A 136 -2.29 -12.85 2.93
N LYS A 137 -1.07 -12.39 2.66
CA LYS A 137 -0.24 -12.62 1.46
C LYS A 137 -0.69 -11.86 0.20
N GLU A 138 -1.66 -10.97 0.30
CA GLU A 138 -2.05 -10.10 -0.80
C GLU A 138 -1.10 -8.90 -0.89
N GLN A 139 -0.82 -8.44 -2.12
CA GLN A 139 0.01 -7.28 -2.40
C GLN A 139 -0.80 -6.19 -3.09
N ILE A 140 -0.81 -4.98 -2.53
CA ILE A 140 -1.49 -3.80 -3.06
C ILE A 140 -0.56 -2.59 -2.90
N ASP A 141 -0.42 -1.78 -3.95
CA ASP A 141 0.40 -0.56 -3.96
C ASP A 141 1.84 -0.76 -3.43
N GLY A 142 2.46 -1.91 -3.74
CA GLY A 142 3.82 -2.25 -3.30
C GLY A 142 3.92 -2.74 -1.85
N VAL A 143 2.79 -2.88 -1.15
CA VAL A 143 2.71 -3.40 0.23
C VAL A 143 2.13 -4.81 0.20
N THR A 144 2.90 -5.78 0.69
CA THR A 144 2.45 -7.16 0.89
C THR A 144 2.05 -7.35 2.34
N LEU A 145 0.82 -7.79 2.60
CA LEU A 145 0.38 -8.12 3.95
C LEU A 145 0.91 -9.50 4.32
N VAL A 146 1.79 -9.61 5.31
CA VAL A 146 2.37 -10.91 5.72
C VAL A 146 1.45 -11.60 6.72
N ASN A 147 1.04 -10.88 7.76
CA ASN A 147 0.21 -11.44 8.83
C ASN A 147 -0.69 -10.38 9.47
N VAL A 148 -1.81 -10.83 10.04
CA VAL A 148 -2.85 -9.99 10.66
C VAL A 148 -3.11 -10.45 12.09
N ASN A 149 -2.61 -9.68 13.06
CA ASN A 149 -2.91 -9.85 14.47
C ASN A 149 -3.97 -8.80 14.91
N PRO A 150 -4.64 -9.02 16.05
CA PRO A 150 -5.63 -8.06 16.56
C PRO A 150 -5.03 -6.69 16.92
N THR A 151 -3.78 -6.68 17.36
CA THR A 151 -3.04 -5.51 17.85
C THR A 151 -2.14 -4.87 16.81
N ASP A 152 -1.65 -5.67 15.86
CA ASP A 152 -0.61 -5.29 14.93
C ASP A 152 -0.75 -6.03 13.60
N ILE A 153 -0.18 -5.44 12.56
CA ILE A 153 -0.01 -6.08 11.25
C ILE A 153 1.46 -6.11 10.88
N GLU A 154 1.86 -7.18 10.22
CA GLU A 154 3.18 -7.29 9.61
C GLU A 154 3.02 -7.07 8.11
N ILE A 155 3.64 -6.00 7.61
CA ILE A 155 3.65 -5.66 6.19
C ILE A 155 5.06 -5.79 5.64
N LYS A 156 5.17 -6.19 4.38
CA LYS A 156 6.42 -6.24 3.64
C LYS A 156 6.33 -5.31 2.45
N THR A 157 7.20 -4.32 2.43
CA THR A 157 7.45 -3.44 1.29
C THR A 157 8.63 -3.97 0.47
N ASP A 158 8.88 -3.37 -0.68
CA ASP A 158 10.03 -3.74 -1.54
C ASP A 158 11.39 -3.60 -0.84
N TYR A 159 11.45 -2.77 0.20
CA TYR A 159 12.69 -2.45 0.92
C TYR A 159 12.77 -3.11 2.30
N GLN A 160 11.64 -3.30 2.99
CA GLN A 160 11.63 -3.71 4.39
C GLN A 160 10.33 -4.36 4.85
N THR A 161 10.41 -5.15 5.93
CA THR A 161 9.27 -5.64 6.69
C THR A 161 9.03 -4.71 7.88
N LEU A 162 7.81 -4.19 8.03
CA LEU A 162 7.40 -3.29 9.10
C LEU A 162 6.27 -3.92 9.90
N THR A 163 6.32 -3.74 11.22
CA THR A 163 5.21 -4.06 12.12
C THR A 163 4.50 -2.77 12.50
N ILE A 164 3.22 -2.67 12.14
CA ILE A 164 2.40 -1.48 12.41
C ILE A 164 1.37 -1.85 13.46
N THR A 165 1.39 -1.14 14.59
CA THR A 165 0.39 -1.27 15.65
C THR A 165 -0.87 -0.50 15.29
N LYS A 166 -2.01 -0.99 15.75
CA LYS A 166 -3.31 -0.35 15.58
C LYS A 166 -3.32 1.05 16.22
N GLN A 167 -3.86 2.03 15.51
CA GLN A 167 -4.14 3.37 16.04
C GLN A 167 -5.52 3.47 16.68
#